data_AF-A0A535XZG9-F1
#
_entry.id   AF-A0A535XZG9-F1
#
_cell.length_a   1.000
_cell.length_b   1.000
_cell.length_c   1.000
_cell.angle_alpha   90.00
_cell.angle_beta   90.00
_cell.angle_gamma   90.00
#
_symmetry.space_group_name_H-M   'P 1'
#
loop_
_entity.id
_entity.type
_entity.pdbx_description
1 polymer ?
#
loop_
_entity_poly.entity_id
_entity_poly.type
_entity_poly.pdbx_seq_one_letter_code
_entity_poly.pdbx_strand_id
1 'polypeptide(L)'
;MMRGGAWDAPSRGGWGRRRSEEVGSMAVEALNPEGMPTHAGDLSIEGRGIEPIPAEARYGSLGRIFTVWFTPNLVPAAFFIGTLAALDFLKIGFVTGVLAILVGNLVGSILVGILGTMGPQTGMAQMPLARAAYGKSIVIPGLLNWLSCIGWDGINSIFGAAALSLLTGLPFFVSLLIIVILQAALGVIGYEAIHTFEKYMALVLGAMFVVLTIAIFGQASTGRTDGFTGADQLGAFILFSTICASFVLAWALYASDYSRYLPQNTSRFGIFWITVAALTLSAGWIEVLGLAVADKATGES
;
A
#
# COMPACT_ATOMS: atom_id res chain seq x y z
N MET A 1 8.78 29.06 -73.41
CA MET A 1 8.44 27.63 -73.20
C MET A 1 9.55 27.03 -72.32
N MET A 2 9.20 26.53 -71.12
CA MET A 2 9.93 25.57 -70.24
C MET A 2 11.36 25.95 -69.77
N ARG A 3 11.59 26.37 -68.52
CA ARG A 3 11.79 25.63 -67.24
C ARG A 3 12.95 24.60 -67.23
N GLY A 4 13.90 24.83 -66.33
CA GLY A 4 14.81 23.87 -65.69
C GLY A 4 15.82 24.67 -64.85
N GLY A 5 15.87 24.63 -63.52
CA GLY A 5 15.54 23.58 -62.56
C GLY A 5 16.83 23.15 -61.85
N ALA A 6 17.46 24.06 -61.11
CA ALA A 6 18.65 23.77 -60.32
C ALA A 6 18.25 22.94 -59.08
N TRP A 7 18.92 21.81 -58.90
CA TRP A 7 18.78 20.95 -57.74
C TRP A 7 19.67 21.47 -56.60
N ASP A 8 19.06 22.02 -55.56
CA ASP A 8 19.75 22.30 -54.29
C ASP A 8 19.80 21.05 -53.41
N ALA A 9 20.99 20.70 -52.94
CA ALA A 9 21.22 19.57 -52.06
C ALA A 9 20.60 19.82 -50.66
N PRO A 10 19.97 18.83 -50.01
CA PRO A 10 19.42 19.02 -48.67
C PRO A 10 20.53 19.18 -47.64
N SER A 11 20.46 20.27 -46.88
CA SER A 11 21.36 20.56 -45.76
C SER A 11 21.32 19.45 -44.70
N ARG A 12 22.41 18.69 -44.59
CA ARG A 12 22.63 17.63 -43.58
C ARG A 12 22.93 18.19 -42.19
N GLY A 13 22.10 19.09 -41.66
CA GLY A 13 22.38 19.78 -40.39
C GLY A 13 21.28 19.80 -39.34
N GLY A 14 20.04 19.43 -39.66
CA GLY A 14 18.89 19.73 -38.79
C GLY A 14 18.45 18.61 -37.83
N TRP A 15 18.77 17.35 -38.11
CA TRP A 15 18.14 16.22 -37.43
C TRP A 15 18.77 15.86 -36.07
N GLY A 16 20.09 16.02 -35.93
CA GLY A 16 20.78 15.75 -34.66
C GLY A 16 20.50 16.81 -33.60
N ARG A 17 20.42 18.08 -34.00
CA ARG A 17 20.25 19.22 -33.08
C ARG A 17 18.85 19.27 -32.45
N ARG A 18 17.79 19.05 -33.25
CA ARG A 18 16.41 19.01 -32.73
C ARG A 18 16.19 17.87 -31.76
N ARG A 19 16.79 16.69 -32.02
CA ARG A 19 16.63 15.54 -31.14
C ARG A 19 17.44 15.69 -29.84
N SER A 20 18.61 16.33 -29.88
CA SER A 20 19.36 16.67 -28.65
C SER A 20 18.69 17.79 -27.85
N GLU A 21 18.03 18.75 -28.52
CA GLU A 21 17.24 19.81 -27.88
C GLU A 21 15.93 19.27 -27.29
N GLU A 22 15.24 18.34 -27.97
CA GLU A 22 14.05 17.64 -27.44
C GLU A 22 14.40 16.73 -26.27
N VAL A 23 15.47 15.93 -26.36
CA VAL A 23 15.93 15.08 -25.25
C VAL A 23 16.46 15.93 -24.09
N GLY A 24 17.14 17.04 -24.37
CA GLY A 24 17.56 18.02 -23.37
C GLY A 24 16.37 18.71 -22.70
N SER A 25 15.34 19.09 -23.47
CA SER A 25 14.09 19.67 -22.96
C SER A 25 13.35 18.68 -22.08
N MET A 26 13.23 17.41 -22.49
CA MET A 26 12.58 16.36 -21.70
C MET A 26 13.35 16.06 -20.40
N ALA A 27 14.68 16.07 -20.43
CA ALA A 27 15.51 15.89 -19.23
C ALA A 27 15.44 17.10 -18.28
N VAL A 28 15.30 18.32 -18.80
CA VAL A 28 15.14 19.55 -18.01
C VAL A 28 13.72 19.65 -17.44
N GLU A 29 12.69 19.22 -18.17
CA GLU A 29 11.30 19.13 -17.71
C GLU A 29 11.14 18.08 -16.60
N ALA A 30 11.81 16.93 -16.73
CA ALA A 30 11.86 15.88 -15.70
C ALA A 30 12.62 16.29 -14.44
N LEU A 31 13.46 17.33 -14.50
CA LEU A 31 14.19 17.90 -13.36
C LEU A 31 13.55 19.19 -12.81
N ASN A 32 12.34 19.53 -13.25
CA ASN A 32 11.62 20.69 -12.75
C ASN A 32 11.25 20.48 -11.26
N PRO A 33 11.69 21.35 -10.32
CA PRO A 33 11.29 21.30 -8.91
C PRO A 33 9.76 21.41 -8.70
N GLU A 34 9.03 21.88 -9.71
CA GLU A 34 7.57 21.98 -9.71
C GLU A 34 6.87 20.85 -10.49
N GLY A 35 7.64 19.90 -11.05
CA GLY A 35 7.13 18.77 -11.83
C GLY A 35 6.14 17.94 -11.03
N MET A 36 4.98 17.66 -11.63
CA MET A 36 3.92 16.86 -11.03
C MET A 36 3.29 15.94 -12.06
N PRO A 37 2.93 14.70 -11.68
CA PRO A 37 2.09 13.85 -12.52
C PRO A 37 0.73 14.53 -12.73
N THR A 38 0.45 14.95 -13.95
CA THR A 38 -0.80 15.63 -14.33
C THR A 38 -1.93 14.65 -14.67
N HIS A 39 -1.58 13.38 -14.90
CA HIS A 39 -2.50 12.31 -15.24
C HIS A 39 -1.90 10.94 -14.89
N ALA A 40 -2.72 9.89 -14.94
CA ALA A 40 -2.26 8.52 -14.71
C ALA A 40 -1.31 8.07 -15.84
N GLY A 41 -0.06 7.74 -15.50
CA GLY A 41 1.00 7.35 -16.45
C GLY A 41 2.00 8.47 -16.80
N ASP A 42 1.92 9.61 -16.14
CA ASP A 42 2.87 10.71 -16.29
C ASP A 42 4.16 10.43 -15.50
N LEU A 43 5.26 10.23 -16.24
CA LEU A 43 6.57 9.79 -15.72
C LEU A 43 7.43 10.90 -15.08
N SER A 44 6.86 12.09 -14.85
CA SER A 44 7.59 13.24 -14.29
C SER A 44 8.08 12.97 -12.86
N ILE A 45 9.31 13.35 -12.53
CA ILE A 45 9.84 13.25 -11.17
C ILE A 45 9.12 14.28 -10.28
N GLU A 46 8.45 13.82 -9.22
CA GLU A 46 7.75 14.70 -8.27
C GLU A 46 8.75 15.58 -7.50
N GLY A 47 8.83 16.87 -7.84
CA GLY A 47 9.78 17.81 -7.25
C GLY A 47 9.29 18.51 -5.97
N ARG A 48 7.98 18.48 -5.68
CA ARG A 48 7.35 19.29 -4.62
C ARG A 48 7.45 18.74 -3.20
N GLY A 49 7.93 17.52 -3.00
CA GLY A 49 8.19 16.94 -1.68
C GLY A 49 7.04 17.11 -0.68
N ILE A 50 7.30 17.87 0.40
CA ILE A 50 6.35 18.09 1.51
C ILE A 50 5.32 19.21 1.26
N GLU A 51 5.47 19.98 0.18
CA GLU A 51 4.62 21.14 -0.10
C GLU A 51 3.19 20.70 -0.46
N PRO A 52 2.15 21.48 -0.12
CA PRO A 52 0.78 21.19 -0.52
C PRO A 52 0.62 21.14 -2.04
N ILE A 53 -0.20 20.22 -2.52
CA ILE A 53 -0.58 20.12 -3.93
C ILE A 53 -1.47 21.31 -4.31
N PRO A 54 -1.10 22.13 -5.32
CA PRO A 54 -1.95 23.23 -5.82
C PRO A 54 -3.31 22.73 -6.33
N ALA A 55 -4.34 23.56 -6.21
CA ALA A 55 -5.71 23.16 -6.52
C ALA A 55 -5.89 22.75 -8.00
N GLU A 56 -5.16 23.40 -8.90
CA GLU A 56 -5.21 23.24 -10.35
C GLU A 56 -4.64 21.90 -10.81
N ALA A 57 -3.77 21.31 -10.00
CA ALA A 57 -3.08 20.07 -10.30
C ALA A 57 -3.65 18.88 -9.50
N ARG A 58 -4.81 19.06 -8.87
CA ARG A 58 -5.57 17.98 -8.21
C ARG A 58 -6.43 17.24 -9.23
N TYR A 59 -6.33 15.92 -9.23
CA TYR A 59 -7.00 15.02 -10.16
C TYR A 59 -7.39 13.69 -9.49
N GLY A 60 -8.22 12.90 -10.18
CA GLY A 60 -8.63 11.57 -9.74
C GLY A 60 -10.06 11.49 -9.22
N SER A 61 -10.40 10.32 -8.68
CA SER A 61 -11.76 9.97 -8.26
C SER A 61 -11.74 9.08 -7.02
N LEU A 62 -12.90 8.92 -6.39
CA LEU A 62 -13.06 8.01 -5.23
C LEU A 62 -12.61 6.57 -5.56
N GLY A 63 -12.83 6.10 -6.79
CA GLY A 63 -12.40 4.76 -7.20
C GLY A 63 -10.88 4.53 -7.05
N ARG A 64 -10.06 5.58 -7.24
CA ARG A 64 -8.61 5.49 -7.02
C ARG A 64 -8.28 5.29 -5.53
N ILE A 65 -9.03 5.93 -4.63
CA ILE A 65 -8.87 5.73 -3.18
C ILE A 65 -9.20 4.29 -2.79
N PHE A 66 -10.24 3.70 -3.38
CA PHE A 66 -10.55 2.29 -3.13
C PHE A 66 -9.37 1.39 -3.48
N THR A 67 -8.84 1.51 -4.71
CA THR A 67 -7.75 0.65 -5.17
C THR A 67 -6.47 0.83 -4.36
N VAL A 68 -6.16 2.07 -3.99
CA VAL A 68 -4.99 2.41 -3.16
C VAL A 68 -5.05 1.76 -1.79
N TRP A 69 -6.23 1.70 -1.18
CA TRP A 69 -6.39 1.05 0.13
C TRP A 69 -6.62 -0.44 0.03
N PHE A 70 -7.21 -0.95 -1.06
CA PHE A 70 -7.51 -2.37 -1.18
C PHE A 70 -6.26 -3.20 -1.46
N THR A 71 -5.43 -2.76 -2.40
CA THR A 71 -4.30 -3.54 -2.91
C THR A 71 -3.19 -3.83 -1.89
N PRO A 72 -2.69 -2.85 -1.10
CA PRO A 72 -1.55 -3.08 -0.22
C PRO A 72 -1.82 -4.06 0.94
N ASN A 73 -3.09 -4.28 1.26
CA ASN A 73 -3.50 -5.22 2.30
C ASN A 73 -3.52 -6.68 1.81
N LEU A 74 -3.35 -6.91 0.50
CA LEU A 74 -3.20 -8.25 -0.09
C LEU A 74 -1.77 -8.75 0.13
N VAL A 75 -1.41 -9.00 1.39
CA VAL A 75 -0.03 -9.29 1.80
C VAL A 75 0.03 -10.47 2.78
N PRO A 76 1.10 -11.30 2.74
CA PRO A 76 1.26 -12.41 3.69
C PRO A 76 1.23 -11.99 5.17
N ALA A 77 1.60 -10.75 5.49
CA ALA A 77 1.54 -10.24 6.86
C ALA A 77 0.10 -10.17 7.40
N ALA A 78 -0.85 -9.70 6.60
CA ALA A 78 -2.28 -9.70 6.96
C ALA A 78 -2.79 -11.13 7.14
N PHE A 79 -2.36 -12.05 6.27
CA PHE A 79 -2.72 -13.46 6.40
C PHE A 79 -2.19 -14.05 7.71
N PHE A 80 -0.94 -13.75 8.04
CA PHE A 80 -0.30 -14.19 9.27
C PHE A 80 -1.02 -13.66 10.52
N ILE A 81 -1.49 -12.41 10.52
CA ILE A 81 -2.31 -11.87 11.62
C ILE A 81 -3.55 -12.75 11.89
N GLY A 82 -4.23 -13.20 10.83
CA GLY A 82 -5.33 -14.14 10.93
C GLY A 82 -4.95 -15.45 11.62
N THR A 83 -3.77 -15.99 11.29
CA THR A 83 -3.27 -17.25 11.89
C THR A 83 -3.00 -17.12 13.40
N LEU A 84 -2.79 -15.89 13.91
CA LEU A 84 -2.56 -15.67 15.34
C LEU A 84 -3.74 -16.11 16.21
N ALA A 85 -4.95 -16.24 15.64
CA ALA A 85 -6.09 -16.81 16.36
C ALA A 85 -5.86 -18.24 16.88
N ALA A 86 -4.94 -18.99 16.26
CA ALA A 86 -4.55 -20.32 16.73
C ALA A 86 -3.66 -20.30 17.97
N LEU A 87 -3.10 -19.15 18.36
CA LEU A 87 -2.25 -19.05 19.55
C LEU A 87 -2.99 -19.51 20.80
N ASP A 88 -2.32 -20.37 21.57
CA ASP A 88 -2.90 -21.07 22.73
C ASP A 88 -3.44 -20.15 23.82
N PHE A 89 -2.92 -18.92 23.90
CA PHE A 89 -3.37 -17.93 24.89
C PHE A 89 -4.61 -17.15 24.44
N LEU A 90 -4.96 -17.15 23.14
CA LEU A 90 -6.17 -16.48 22.64
C LEU A 90 -7.40 -17.38 22.72
N LYS A 91 -7.25 -18.67 22.41
CA LYS A 91 -8.34 -19.68 22.41
C LYS A 91 -9.65 -19.18 21.77
N ILE A 92 -9.54 -18.37 20.72
CA ILE A 92 -10.71 -17.79 20.06
C ILE A 92 -11.25 -18.77 19.02
N GLY A 93 -12.56 -18.97 19.02
CA GLY A 93 -13.27 -19.77 18.03
C GLY A 93 -13.31 -19.10 16.67
N PHE A 94 -13.70 -19.85 15.63
CA PHE A 94 -13.74 -19.34 14.27
C PHE A 94 -14.72 -18.17 14.12
N VAL A 95 -15.96 -18.32 14.62
CA VAL A 95 -16.98 -17.26 14.52
C VAL A 95 -16.57 -16.01 15.29
N THR A 96 -16.12 -16.18 16.53
CA THR A 96 -15.67 -15.08 17.39
C THR A 96 -14.43 -14.39 16.83
N GLY A 97 -13.52 -15.16 16.21
CA GLY A 97 -12.36 -14.65 15.49
C GLY A 97 -12.72 -13.83 14.25
N VAL A 98 -13.65 -14.31 13.42
CA VAL A 98 -14.17 -13.55 12.26
C VAL A 98 -14.79 -12.23 12.73
N LEU A 99 -15.61 -12.25 13.78
CA LEU A 99 -16.21 -11.03 14.32
C LEU A 99 -15.14 -10.06 14.86
N ALA A 100 -14.11 -10.57 15.55
CA ALA A 100 -13.02 -9.76 16.07
C ALA A 100 -12.20 -9.11 14.94
N ILE A 101 -11.92 -9.84 13.86
CA ILE A 101 -11.28 -9.33 12.64
C ILE A 101 -12.11 -8.19 12.04
N LEU A 102 -13.41 -8.41 11.84
CA LEU A 102 -14.30 -7.41 11.25
C LEU A 102 -14.40 -6.14 12.13
N VAL A 103 -14.57 -6.31 13.44
CA VAL A 103 -14.62 -5.19 14.39
C VAL A 103 -13.29 -4.45 14.45
N GLY A 104 -12.18 -5.18 14.54
CA GLY A 104 -10.84 -4.59 14.60
C GLY A 104 -10.54 -3.74 13.36
N ASN A 105 -10.72 -4.30 12.18
CA ASN A 105 -10.47 -3.61 10.92
C ASN A 105 -11.44 -2.44 10.67
N LEU A 106 -12.70 -2.57 11.10
CA LEU A 106 -13.65 -1.46 11.04
C LEU A 106 -13.21 -0.31 11.95
N VAL A 107 -12.85 -0.59 13.20
CA VAL A 107 -12.39 0.43 14.16
C VAL A 107 -11.11 1.10 13.67
N GLY A 108 -10.12 0.33 13.20
CA GLY A 108 -8.89 0.86 12.63
C GLY A 108 -9.15 1.75 11.42
N SER A 109 -9.99 1.28 10.49
CA SER A 109 -10.26 1.98 9.23
C SER A 109 -11.08 3.26 9.41
N ILE A 110 -11.93 3.37 10.45
CA ILE A 110 -12.66 4.61 10.76
C ILE A 110 -11.69 5.77 10.99
N LEU A 111 -10.62 5.55 11.75
CA LEU A 111 -9.62 6.59 12.01
C LEU A 111 -8.88 7.00 10.73
N VAL A 112 -8.47 6.02 9.92
CA VAL A 112 -7.84 6.29 8.62
C VAL A 112 -8.79 7.05 7.69
N GLY A 113 -10.07 6.66 7.64
CA GLY A 113 -11.10 7.31 6.85
C GLY A 113 -11.33 8.77 7.25
N ILE A 114 -11.39 9.07 8.56
CA ILE A 114 -11.55 10.44 9.07
C ILE A 114 -10.35 11.29 8.64
N LEU A 115 -9.13 10.82 8.88
CA LEU A 115 -7.91 11.54 8.53
C LEU A 115 -7.78 11.73 7.02
N GLY A 116 -8.16 10.73 6.24
CA GLY A 116 -8.16 10.80 4.77
C GLY A 116 -9.06 11.89 4.21
N THR A 117 -10.10 12.32 4.92
CA THR A 117 -10.95 13.44 4.49
C THR A 117 -10.25 14.81 4.50
N MET A 118 -9.11 14.93 5.20
CA MET A 118 -8.36 16.18 5.31
C MET A 118 -7.49 16.46 4.07
N GLY A 119 -7.12 15.43 3.32
CA GLY A 119 -6.24 15.54 2.15
C GLY A 119 -6.74 16.51 1.08
N PRO A 120 -7.96 16.35 0.53
CA PRO A 120 -8.43 17.21 -0.56
C PRO A 120 -8.55 18.69 -0.17
N GLN A 121 -8.62 19.00 1.13
CA GLN A 121 -8.76 20.37 1.61
C GLN A 121 -7.42 21.05 1.80
N THR A 122 -6.47 20.31 2.37
CA THR A 122 -5.16 20.83 2.73
C THR A 122 -4.17 20.71 1.59
N GLY A 123 -4.34 19.71 0.70
CA GLY A 123 -3.35 19.35 -0.31
C GLY A 123 -2.08 18.74 0.29
N MET A 124 -2.04 18.47 1.59
CA MET A 124 -0.85 17.98 2.30
C MET A 124 -0.90 16.48 2.54
N ALA A 125 0.29 15.86 2.53
CA ALA A 125 0.49 14.53 3.07
C ALA A 125 0.29 14.54 4.60
N GLN A 126 0.03 13.38 5.17
CA GLN A 126 -0.48 13.26 6.53
C GLN A 126 0.57 13.64 7.58
N MET A 127 1.83 13.25 7.34
CA MET A 127 2.96 13.60 8.20
C MET A 127 3.27 15.11 8.21
N PRO A 128 3.39 15.80 7.06
CA PRO A 128 3.46 17.27 7.03
C PRO A 128 2.25 17.95 7.69
N LEU A 129 1.03 17.45 7.45
CA LEU A 129 -0.19 17.99 8.05
C LEU A 129 -0.17 17.90 9.59
N ALA A 130 0.39 16.82 10.14
CA ALA A 130 0.52 16.64 11.58
C ALA A 130 1.43 17.70 12.26
N ARG A 131 2.24 18.46 11.50
CA ARG A 131 2.95 19.63 12.01
C ARG A 131 2.00 20.68 12.61
N ALA A 132 0.76 20.79 12.14
CA ALA A 132 -0.23 21.71 12.70
C ALA A 132 -0.55 21.39 14.18
N ALA A 133 -0.55 20.11 14.56
CA ALA A 133 -0.82 19.67 15.93
C ALA A 133 0.45 19.61 16.81
N TYR A 134 1.56 19.14 16.25
CA TYR A 134 2.80 18.90 17.00
C TYR A 134 3.80 20.07 16.93
N GLY A 135 3.64 21.01 16.00
CA GLY A 135 4.61 22.09 15.80
C GLY A 135 6.02 21.54 15.53
N LYS A 136 7.01 22.00 16.30
CA LYS A 136 8.41 21.53 16.18
C LYS A 136 8.63 20.11 16.67
N SER A 137 7.75 19.56 17.53
CA SER A 137 7.89 18.20 18.04
C SER A 137 7.48 17.11 17.04
N ILE A 138 7.01 17.50 15.84
CA ILE A 138 6.68 16.60 14.71
C ILE A 138 7.83 15.65 14.33
N VAL A 139 9.07 16.00 14.66
CA VAL A 139 10.25 15.15 14.48
C VAL A 139 10.09 13.81 15.22
N ILE A 140 9.44 13.81 16.39
CA ILE A 140 9.22 12.58 17.18
C ILE A 140 8.32 11.59 16.44
N PRO A 141 7.05 11.91 16.09
CA PRO A 141 6.22 11.01 15.31
C PRO A 141 6.80 10.73 13.91
N GLY A 142 7.55 11.66 13.32
CA GLY A 142 8.25 11.43 12.05
C GLY A 142 9.33 10.36 12.14
N LEU A 143 10.17 10.40 13.18
CA LEU A 143 11.17 9.36 13.43
C LEU A 143 10.52 8.01 13.76
N LEU A 144 9.45 8.01 14.55
CA LEU A 144 8.70 6.78 14.84
C LEU A 144 8.07 6.18 13.58
N ASN A 145 7.50 7.02 12.71
CA ASN A 145 6.96 6.56 11.43
C ASN A 145 8.08 5.98 10.55
N TRP A 146 9.23 6.64 10.48
CA TRP A 146 10.38 6.14 9.70
C TRP A 146 10.89 4.78 10.22
N LEU A 147 11.01 4.61 11.53
CA LEU A 147 11.34 3.31 12.13
C LEU A 147 10.27 2.25 11.86
N SER A 148 9.00 2.65 11.87
CA SER A 148 7.88 1.77 11.50
C SER A 148 7.99 1.31 10.05
N CYS A 149 8.35 2.18 9.10
CA CYS A 149 8.60 1.79 7.70
C CYS A 149 9.67 0.71 7.60
N ILE A 150 10.79 0.85 8.34
CA ILE A 150 11.87 -0.16 8.37
C ILE A 150 11.34 -1.49 8.93
N GLY A 151 10.51 -1.45 9.98
CA GLY A 151 9.89 -2.64 10.54
C GLY A 151 8.98 -3.35 9.53
N TRP A 152 8.12 -2.60 8.84
CA TRP A 152 7.24 -3.13 7.79
C TRP A 152 8.02 -3.71 6.61
N ASP A 153 9.10 -3.04 6.22
CA ASP A 153 10.00 -3.53 5.18
C ASP A 153 10.62 -4.87 5.59
N GLY A 154 11.14 -4.97 6.81
CA GLY A 154 11.69 -6.21 7.36
C GLY A 154 10.67 -7.36 7.40
N ILE A 155 9.45 -7.10 7.86
CA ILE A 155 8.37 -8.10 7.91
C ILE A 155 8.06 -8.62 6.50
N ASN A 156 7.88 -7.73 5.52
CA ASN A 156 7.60 -8.13 4.15
C ASN A 156 8.78 -8.87 3.50
N SER A 157 10.00 -8.44 3.79
CA SER A 157 11.23 -9.09 3.33
C SER A 157 11.36 -10.51 3.88
N ILE A 158 10.96 -10.78 5.13
CA ILE A 158 10.97 -12.13 5.72
C ILE A 158 10.03 -13.07 4.94
N PHE A 159 8.82 -12.62 4.61
CA PHE A 159 7.88 -13.42 3.82
C PHE A 159 8.39 -13.66 2.40
N GLY A 160 8.93 -12.63 1.75
CA GLY A 160 9.57 -12.77 0.43
C GLY A 160 10.73 -13.75 0.44
N ALA A 161 11.58 -13.68 1.48
CA ALA A 161 12.73 -14.57 1.66
C ALA A 161 12.31 -16.02 1.89
N ALA A 162 11.28 -16.25 2.72
CA ALA A 162 10.72 -17.57 2.95
C ALA A 162 10.18 -18.18 1.65
N ALA A 163 9.42 -17.41 0.87
CA ALA A 163 8.91 -17.86 -0.43
C ALA A 163 10.05 -18.18 -1.42
N LEU A 164 11.07 -17.32 -1.50
CA LEU A 164 12.22 -17.55 -2.40
C LEU A 164 13.05 -18.76 -1.97
N SER A 165 13.27 -18.94 -0.67
CA SER A 165 13.97 -20.11 -0.12
C SER A 165 13.23 -21.41 -0.44
N LEU A 166 11.90 -21.43 -0.27
CA LEU A 166 11.07 -22.59 -0.62
C LEU A 166 11.11 -22.92 -2.12
N LEU A 167 11.11 -21.90 -2.99
CA LEU A 167 11.11 -22.09 -4.44
C LEU A 167 12.46 -22.56 -5.00
N THR A 168 13.56 -22.09 -4.42
CA THR A 168 14.92 -22.27 -4.96
C THR A 168 15.77 -23.27 -4.19
N GLY A 169 15.38 -23.60 -2.96
CA GLY A 169 16.19 -24.39 -2.03
C GLY A 169 17.39 -23.63 -1.44
N LEU A 170 17.51 -22.31 -1.68
CA LEU A 170 18.58 -21.50 -1.11
C LEU A 170 18.41 -21.34 0.42
N PRO A 171 19.50 -21.20 1.19
CA PRO A 171 19.41 -20.89 2.61
C PRO A 171 18.63 -19.59 2.84
N PHE A 172 17.77 -19.57 3.87
CA PHE A 172 16.90 -18.42 4.18
C PHE A 172 17.65 -17.08 4.21
N PHE A 173 18.83 -17.04 4.83
CA PHE A 173 19.65 -15.83 4.91
C PHE A 173 20.08 -15.31 3.53
N VAL A 174 20.39 -16.21 2.59
CA VAL A 174 20.75 -15.84 1.21
C VAL A 174 19.53 -15.30 0.48
N SER A 175 18.39 -15.96 0.61
CA SER A 175 17.12 -15.48 0.05
C SER A 175 16.73 -14.11 0.60
N LEU A 176 16.91 -13.88 1.91
CA LEU A 176 16.64 -12.60 2.55
C LEU A 176 17.54 -11.49 1.99
N LEU A 177 18.84 -11.76 1.87
CA LEU A 177 19.78 -10.80 1.30
C LEU A 177 19.41 -10.45 -0.15
N ILE A 178 19.01 -11.43 -0.96
CA ILE A 178 18.54 -11.20 -2.33
C ILE A 178 17.31 -10.30 -2.35
N ILE A 179 16.30 -10.59 -1.54
CA ILE A 179 15.06 -9.80 -1.48
C ILE A 179 15.34 -8.36 -1.06
N VAL A 180 16.12 -8.15 0.00
CA VAL A 180 16.48 -6.81 0.49
C VAL A 180 17.28 -6.03 -0.57
N ILE A 181 18.24 -6.67 -1.25
CA ILE A 181 19.02 -6.02 -2.31
C ILE A 181 18.14 -5.63 -3.50
N LEU A 182 17.25 -6.54 -3.94
CA LEU A 182 16.35 -6.26 -5.06
C LEU A 182 15.38 -5.12 -4.74
N GLN A 183 14.85 -5.10 -3.52
CA GLN A 183 13.98 -4.03 -3.07
C GLN A 183 14.72 -2.69 -2.96
N ALA A 184 15.93 -2.68 -2.39
CA ALA A 184 16.77 -1.50 -2.33
C ALA A 184 17.14 -0.99 -3.74
N ALA A 185 17.46 -1.90 -4.65
CA ALA A 185 17.75 -1.56 -6.04
C ALA A 185 16.52 -0.95 -6.74
N LEU A 186 15.33 -1.50 -6.54
CA LEU A 186 14.08 -0.93 -7.07
C LEU A 186 13.84 0.49 -6.53
N GLY A 187 14.13 0.70 -5.24
CA GLY A 187 14.11 2.03 -4.61
C GLY A 187 15.05 3.05 -5.27
N VAL A 188 16.22 2.60 -5.74
CA VAL A 188 17.21 3.47 -6.42
C VAL A 188 16.80 3.80 -7.86
N ILE A 189 16.13 2.88 -8.57
CA ILE A 189 15.71 3.08 -9.98
C ILE A 189 14.68 4.22 -10.11
N GLY A 190 13.91 4.50 -9.06
CA GLY A 190 13.08 5.70 -8.95
C GLY A 190 11.58 5.48 -9.07
N TYR A 191 10.82 6.57 -8.91
CA TYR A 191 9.36 6.63 -8.71
C TYR A 191 8.55 5.81 -9.74
N GLU A 192 8.91 5.89 -11.02
CA GLU A 192 8.13 5.27 -12.09
C GLU A 192 8.33 3.77 -12.25
N ALA A 193 9.54 3.29 -11.97
CA ALA A 193 9.79 1.85 -11.92
C ALA A 193 8.99 1.21 -10.79
N ILE A 194 8.91 1.89 -9.63
CA ILE A 194 8.10 1.46 -8.49
C ILE A 194 6.63 1.44 -8.87
N HIS A 195 6.07 2.53 -9.42
CA HIS A 195 4.65 2.60 -9.78
C HIS A 195 4.24 1.55 -10.81
N THR A 196 5.09 1.33 -11.82
CA THR A 196 4.85 0.31 -12.84
C THR A 196 4.90 -1.09 -12.22
N PHE A 197 5.92 -1.37 -11.41
CA PHE A 197 6.07 -2.65 -10.70
C PHE A 197 4.87 -2.93 -9.79
N GLU A 198 4.49 -1.96 -8.95
CA GLU A 198 3.35 -2.06 -8.04
C GLU A 198 2.05 -2.36 -8.78
N LYS A 199 1.80 -1.69 -9.91
CA LYS A 199 0.59 -1.93 -10.71
C LYS A 199 0.48 -3.39 -11.19
N TYR A 200 1.57 -3.97 -11.69
CA TYR A 200 1.57 -5.36 -12.13
C TYR A 200 1.53 -6.34 -10.95
N MET A 201 2.31 -6.07 -9.91
CA MET A 201 2.36 -6.92 -8.72
C MET A 201 1.03 -6.92 -7.97
N ALA A 202 0.29 -5.83 -7.96
CA ALA A 202 -1.07 -5.75 -7.42
C ALA A 202 -2.00 -6.78 -8.06
N LEU A 203 -1.93 -6.93 -9.39
CA LEU A 203 -2.73 -7.92 -10.13
C LEU A 203 -2.27 -9.34 -9.82
N VAL A 204 -0.95 -9.56 -9.75
CA VAL A 204 -0.37 -10.87 -9.41
C VAL A 204 -0.75 -11.29 -7.99
N LEU A 205 -0.60 -10.41 -7.01
CA LEU A 205 -0.97 -10.63 -5.60
C LEU A 205 -2.48 -10.84 -5.47
N GLY A 206 -3.29 -10.02 -6.14
CA GLY A 206 -4.75 -10.20 -6.18
C GLY A 206 -5.15 -11.56 -6.72
N ALA A 207 -4.61 -11.97 -7.87
CA ALA A 207 -4.87 -13.28 -8.45
C ALA A 207 -4.39 -14.41 -7.51
N MET A 208 -3.22 -14.26 -6.90
CA MET A 208 -2.67 -15.22 -5.95
C MET A 208 -3.61 -15.41 -4.75
N PHE A 209 -4.12 -14.34 -4.14
CA PHE A 209 -5.04 -14.44 -3.00
C PHE A 209 -6.42 -14.97 -3.38
N VAL A 210 -6.89 -14.72 -4.61
CA VAL A 210 -8.09 -15.37 -5.15
C VAL A 210 -7.87 -16.89 -5.29
N VAL A 211 -6.76 -17.30 -5.88
CA VAL A 211 -6.39 -18.72 -6.00
C VAL A 211 -6.24 -19.36 -4.62
N LEU A 212 -5.60 -18.67 -3.68
CA LEU A 212 -5.46 -19.12 -2.29
C LEU A 212 -6.83 -19.28 -1.62
N THR A 213 -7.75 -18.34 -1.83
CA THR A 213 -9.12 -18.43 -1.33
C THR A 213 -9.82 -19.69 -1.84
N ILE A 214 -9.69 -19.99 -3.14
CA ILE A 214 -10.26 -21.19 -3.74
C ILE A 214 -9.58 -22.46 -3.20
N ALA A 215 -8.26 -22.45 -3.03
CA ALA A 215 -7.50 -23.59 -2.53
C ALA A 215 -7.80 -23.91 -1.05
N ILE A 216 -8.05 -22.88 -0.24
CA ILE A 216 -8.46 -23.03 1.17
C ILE A 216 -9.92 -23.46 1.28
N PHE A 217 -10.74 -23.25 0.25
CA PHE A 217 -12.13 -23.66 0.26
C PHE A 217 -12.26 -25.18 0.43
N GLY A 218 -12.92 -25.61 1.51
CA GLY A 218 -13.03 -27.02 1.91
C GLY A 218 -11.90 -27.54 2.82
N GLN A 219 -10.86 -26.73 3.05
CA GLN A 219 -9.78 -26.99 4.02
C GLN A 219 -9.89 -26.13 5.28
N ALA A 220 -10.90 -25.26 5.35
CA ALA A 220 -11.10 -24.31 6.42
C ALA A 220 -11.52 -25.00 7.72
N SER A 221 -10.80 -24.71 8.81
CA SER A 221 -11.13 -25.15 10.16
C SER A 221 -12.25 -24.30 10.78
N THR A 222 -13.44 -24.35 10.18
CA THR A 222 -14.59 -23.57 10.68
C THR A 222 -15.18 -24.12 11.97
N GLY A 223 -14.74 -25.29 12.42
CA GLY A 223 -15.22 -25.98 13.63
C GLY A 223 -14.57 -25.52 14.94
N ARG A 224 -13.56 -24.63 14.89
CA ARG A 224 -12.88 -24.12 16.09
C ARG A 224 -13.86 -23.39 17.00
N THR A 225 -13.98 -23.83 18.25
CA THR A 225 -14.83 -23.22 19.27
C THR A 225 -14.04 -22.36 20.22
N ASP A 226 -14.71 -21.41 20.85
CA ASP A 226 -14.14 -20.61 21.94
C ASP A 226 -13.70 -21.51 23.10
N GLY A 227 -12.48 -21.30 23.61
CA GLY A 227 -11.91 -22.06 24.71
C GLY A 227 -12.00 -21.37 26.07
N PHE A 228 -12.42 -20.11 26.11
CA PHE A 228 -12.74 -19.39 27.35
C PHE A 228 -14.25 -19.16 27.48
N THR A 229 -14.69 -18.68 28.64
CA THR A 229 -16.08 -18.24 28.87
C THR A 229 -16.10 -16.94 29.68
N GLY A 230 -17.22 -16.21 29.63
CA GLY A 230 -17.41 -15.00 30.42
C GLY A 230 -16.40 -13.88 30.11
N ALA A 231 -15.82 -13.29 31.16
CA ALA A 231 -14.91 -12.16 31.04
C ALA A 231 -13.61 -12.50 30.29
N ASP A 232 -13.11 -13.72 30.43
CA ASP A 232 -11.88 -14.16 29.77
C ASP A 232 -12.06 -14.23 28.26
N GLN A 233 -13.21 -14.71 27.80
CA GLN A 233 -13.55 -14.74 26.37
C GLN A 233 -13.69 -13.33 25.78
N LEU A 234 -14.29 -12.41 26.55
CA LEU A 234 -14.36 -11.00 26.14
C LEU A 234 -12.96 -10.38 26.06
N GLY A 235 -12.07 -10.70 27.01
CA GLY A 235 -10.67 -10.27 26.98
C GLY A 235 -9.94 -10.78 25.73
N ALA A 236 -10.09 -12.06 25.39
CA ALA A 236 -9.53 -12.64 24.17
C ALA A 236 -10.07 -11.97 22.90
N PHE A 237 -11.39 -11.72 22.85
CA PHE A 237 -12.01 -11.00 21.74
C PHE A 237 -11.44 -9.57 21.58
N ILE A 238 -11.33 -8.82 22.67
CA ILE A 238 -10.79 -7.45 22.65
C ILE A 238 -9.32 -7.47 22.21
N LEU A 239 -8.52 -8.40 22.76
CA LEU A 239 -7.11 -8.51 22.40
C LEU A 239 -6.94 -8.82 20.92
N PHE A 240 -7.64 -9.83 20.40
CA PHE A 240 -7.55 -10.19 18.98
C PHE A 240 -8.09 -9.09 18.06
N SER A 241 -9.19 -8.43 18.44
CA SER A 241 -9.71 -7.27 17.71
C SER A 241 -8.69 -6.12 17.70
N THR A 242 -7.97 -5.90 18.79
CA THR A 242 -6.94 -4.86 18.89
C THR A 242 -5.74 -5.18 18.03
N ILE A 243 -5.34 -6.46 17.95
CA ILE A 243 -4.29 -6.92 17.03
C ILE A 243 -4.68 -6.58 15.57
N CYS A 244 -5.89 -6.96 15.14
CA CYS A 244 -6.37 -6.66 13.79
C CYS A 244 -6.52 -5.14 13.56
N ALA A 245 -7.07 -4.42 14.54
CA ALA A 245 -7.20 -2.95 14.47
C ALA A 245 -5.84 -2.26 14.31
N SER A 246 -4.81 -2.74 14.99
CA SER A 246 -3.46 -2.15 14.93
C SER A 246 -2.84 -2.23 13.53
N PHE A 247 -3.14 -3.30 12.78
CA PHE A 247 -2.69 -3.49 11.41
C PHE A 247 -3.23 -2.39 10.50
N VAL A 248 -4.55 -2.20 10.50
CA VAL A 248 -5.19 -1.17 9.68
C VAL A 248 -4.86 0.23 10.19
N LEU A 249 -4.77 0.43 11.50
CA LEU A 249 -4.46 1.73 12.09
C LEU A 249 -3.08 2.24 11.70
N ALA A 250 -2.12 1.37 11.37
CA ALA A 250 -0.81 1.78 10.88
C ALA A 250 -0.89 2.65 9.61
N TRP A 251 -1.93 2.49 8.80
CA TRP A 251 -2.20 3.32 7.61
C TRP A 251 -2.62 4.76 7.94
N ALA A 252 -2.97 5.06 9.19
CA ALA A 252 -3.38 6.39 9.62
C ALA A 252 -2.29 7.44 9.42
N LEU A 253 -1.01 7.04 9.39
CA LEU A 253 0.14 7.91 9.17
C LEU A 253 0.31 8.34 7.71
N TYR A 254 -0.45 7.73 6.80
CA TYR A 254 -0.45 7.97 5.36
C TYR A 254 -1.83 8.34 4.81
N ALA A 255 -2.82 8.56 5.70
CA ALA A 255 -4.23 8.65 5.36
C ALA A 255 -4.54 9.71 4.29
N SER A 256 -3.85 10.86 4.32
CA SER A 256 -4.05 11.94 3.35
C SER A 256 -3.08 11.93 2.16
N ASP A 257 -2.12 11.00 2.13
CA ASP A 257 -1.04 11.01 1.12
C ASP A 257 -1.59 10.81 -0.29
N TYR A 258 -2.64 10.01 -0.43
CA TYR A 258 -3.31 9.79 -1.72
C TYR A 258 -4.52 10.71 -1.92
N SER A 259 -5.25 11.04 -0.86
CA SER A 259 -6.43 11.91 -0.99
C SER A 259 -6.06 13.38 -1.20
N ARG A 260 -4.81 13.80 -0.93
CA ARG A 260 -4.31 15.16 -1.22
C ARG A 260 -4.37 15.53 -2.70
N TYR A 261 -4.32 14.54 -3.58
CA TYR A 261 -4.42 14.75 -5.01
C TYR A 261 -5.87 14.93 -5.49
N LEU A 262 -6.89 14.61 -4.68
CA LEU A 262 -8.28 14.73 -5.12
C LEU A 262 -8.74 16.19 -5.21
N PRO A 263 -9.68 16.52 -6.13
CA PRO A 263 -10.30 17.84 -6.19
C PRO A 263 -10.90 18.28 -4.85
N GLN A 264 -10.81 19.58 -4.54
CA GLN A 264 -11.32 20.16 -3.27
C GLN A 264 -12.82 19.91 -3.02
N ASN A 265 -13.59 19.81 -4.10
CA ASN A 265 -15.03 19.56 -4.05
C ASN A 265 -15.39 18.06 -3.88
N THR A 266 -14.40 17.18 -3.72
CA THR A 266 -14.65 15.76 -3.52
C THR A 266 -15.39 15.52 -2.20
N SER A 267 -16.42 14.67 -2.23
CA SER A 267 -17.23 14.37 -1.05
C SER A 267 -16.41 13.74 0.07
N ARG A 268 -16.31 14.44 1.21
CA ARG A 268 -15.70 13.91 2.45
C ARG A 268 -16.37 12.61 2.90
N PHE A 269 -17.69 12.53 2.81
CA PHE A 269 -18.45 11.33 3.15
C PHE A 269 -18.10 10.16 2.22
N GLY A 270 -17.91 10.45 0.93
CA GLY A 270 -17.44 9.47 -0.05
C GLY A 270 -16.05 8.95 0.27
N ILE A 271 -15.09 9.84 0.60
CA ILE A 271 -13.72 9.47 0.98
C ILE A 271 -13.71 8.62 2.25
N PHE A 272 -14.49 9.00 3.25
CA PHE A 272 -14.60 8.26 4.51
C PHE A 272 -15.07 6.82 4.27
N TRP A 273 -16.24 6.65 3.65
CA TRP A 273 -16.81 5.31 3.47
C TRP A 273 -16.03 4.44 2.51
N ILE A 274 -15.45 5.01 1.44
CA ILE A 274 -14.67 4.21 0.51
C ILE A 274 -13.35 3.73 1.13
N THR A 275 -12.74 4.54 2.00
CA THR A 275 -11.54 4.16 2.76
C THR A 275 -11.87 3.07 3.77
N VAL A 276 -12.95 3.26 4.55
CA VAL A 276 -13.43 2.28 5.53
C VAL A 276 -13.76 0.94 4.84
N ALA A 277 -14.49 0.98 3.74
CA ALA A 277 -14.84 -0.22 2.98
C ALA A 277 -13.61 -0.90 2.40
N ALA A 278 -12.71 -0.16 1.73
CA ALA A 278 -11.53 -0.74 1.10
C ALA A 278 -10.60 -1.43 2.12
N LEU A 279 -10.30 -0.78 3.24
CA LEU A 279 -9.44 -1.32 4.30
C LEU A 279 -10.10 -2.50 5.01
N THR A 280 -11.37 -2.37 5.41
CA THR A 280 -12.07 -3.43 6.14
C THR A 280 -12.25 -4.67 5.26
N LEU A 281 -12.59 -4.49 3.99
CA LEU A 281 -12.79 -5.61 3.06
C LEU A 281 -11.46 -6.30 2.72
N SER A 282 -10.41 -5.54 2.41
CA SER A 282 -9.13 -6.12 2.03
C SER A 282 -8.44 -6.82 3.20
N ALA A 283 -8.15 -6.10 4.30
CA ALA A 283 -7.51 -6.69 5.47
C ALA A 283 -8.37 -7.80 6.08
N GLY A 284 -9.69 -7.56 6.24
CA GLY A 284 -10.60 -8.55 6.80
C GLY A 284 -10.70 -9.82 5.96
N TRP A 285 -10.72 -9.71 4.62
CA TRP A 285 -10.70 -10.90 3.77
C TRP A 285 -9.43 -11.72 4.00
N ILE A 286 -8.25 -11.09 3.96
CA ILE A 286 -6.98 -11.80 4.05
C ILE A 286 -6.74 -12.38 5.46
N GLU A 287 -7.11 -11.66 6.51
CA GLU A 287 -7.05 -12.15 7.89
C GLU A 287 -8.03 -13.31 8.12
N VAL A 288 -9.23 -13.28 7.55
CA VAL A 288 -10.17 -14.42 7.63
C VAL A 288 -9.62 -15.65 6.92
N LEU A 289 -8.90 -15.50 5.81
CA LEU A 289 -8.21 -16.62 5.15
C LEU A 289 -7.15 -17.23 6.07
N GLY A 290 -6.37 -16.39 6.76
CA GLY A 290 -5.38 -16.84 7.75
C GLY A 290 -6.03 -17.59 8.92
N LEU A 291 -7.10 -17.03 9.47
CA LEU A 291 -7.90 -17.66 10.53
C LEU A 291 -8.46 -19.02 10.08
N ALA A 292 -8.93 -19.12 8.83
CA ALA A 292 -9.52 -20.34 8.30
C ALA A 292 -8.53 -21.52 8.26
N VAL A 293 -7.23 -21.28 8.20
CA VAL A 293 -6.21 -22.35 8.21
C VAL A 293 -5.31 -22.30 9.45
N ALA A 294 -5.72 -21.58 10.48
CA ALA A 294 -4.86 -21.29 11.64
C ALA A 294 -4.38 -22.58 12.34
N ASP A 295 -5.23 -23.61 12.48
CA ASP A 295 -4.85 -24.88 13.10
C ASP A 295 -3.77 -25.64 12.29
N LYS A 296 -3.73 -25.43 10.96
CA LYS A 296 -2.68 -26.01 10.10
C LYS A 296 -1.34 -25.30 10.27
N ALA A 297 -1.35 -24.05 10.74
CA ALA A 297 -0.14 -23.28 10.99
C ALA A 297 0.55 -23.68 12.31
N THR A 298 -0.20 -24.18 13.30
CA THR A 298 0.32 -24.63 14.60
C THR A 298 0.70 -26.12 14.63
N GLY A 299 0.37 -26.88 13.58
CA GLY A 299 0.79 -28.29 13.44
C GLY A 299 -0.03 -29.28 14.26
N GLU A 300 -1.19 -28.89 14.79
CA GLU A 300 -2.12 -29.82 15.42
C GLU A 300 -2.93 -30.54 14.32
N SER A 301 -2.43 -31.72 13.93
CA SER A 301 -3.11 -32.70 13.07
C SER A 301 -3.98 -33.66 13.88
#